data_AF-A0A0A1T6C1-F1
#
_entry.id   AF-A0A0A1T6C1-F1
#
_cell.length_a   1.000
_cell.length_b   1.000
_cell.length_c   1.000
_cell.angle_alpha   90.00
_cell.angle_beta   90.00
_cell.angle_gamma   90.00
#
_symmetry.space_group_name_H-M   'P 1'
#
loop_
_entity.id
_entity.type
_entity.pdbx_description
1 polymer ?
#
loop_
_entity_poly.entity_id
_entity_poly.type
_entity_poly.pdbx_seq_one_letter_code
_entity_poly.pdbx_strand_id
1 'polypeptide(L)'
;MPRAIRGMSNSSRATIRPLITATAGVLIECDPSIKSIIVNIDSDNHDFIIEDLDEERVVVKENMVALLKSKLEDRLKENLPPVDESGSE
;
A
#
# COMPACT_ATOMS: atom_id res chain seq x y z
N MET A 1 -64.23 -27.25 25.04
CA MET A 1 -62.77 -27.34 24.86
C MET A 1 -62.37 -26.52 23.65
N PRO A 2 -61.47 -25.52 23.77
CA PRO A 2 -60.65 -25.09 22.64
C PRO A 2 -59.16 -25.25 22.96
N ARG A 3 -58.41 -25.81 22.00
CA ARG A 3 -56.96 -26.00 22.08
C ARG A 3 -56.27 -24.72 21.63
N ALA A 4 -55.40 -24.16 22.50
CA ALA A 4 -54.56 -23.02 22.15
C ALA A 4 -53.45 -23.45 21.18
N ILE A 5 -53.43 -22.86 19.98
CA ILE A 5 -52.29 -22.87 19.06
C ILE A 5 -51.37 -21.70 19.45
N ARG A 6 -50.28 -21.97 20.17
CA ARG A 6 -49.26 -20.96 20.47
C ARG A 6 -48.16 -21.01 19.42
N GLY A 7 -48.22 -20.01 18.55
CA GLY A 7 -47.19 -19.39 17.73
C GLY A 7 -45.83 -20.07 17.58
N MET A 8 -45.54 -20.43 16.35
CA MET A 8 -44.20 -20.72 15.83
C MET A 8 -43.29 -19.48 15.87
N SER A 9 -42.00 -19.80 15.86
CA SER A 9 -40.87 -19.04 15.29
C SER A 9 -40.52 -17.69 15.91
N ASN A 10 -39.48 -17.69 16.74
CA ASN A 10 -38.57 -16.55 16.78
C ASN A 10 -37.27 -16.92 16.07
N SER A 11 -37.19 -16.41 14.85
CA SER A 11 -36.09 -16.46 13.90
C SER A 11 -34.79 -15.98 14.54
N SER A 12 -33.79 -16.87 14.52
CA SER A 12 -32.41 -16.61 14.89
C SER A 12 -31.85 -15.48 14.00
N ARG A 13 -31.88 -14.24 14.49
CA ARG A 13 -31.15 -13.13 13.85
C ARG A 13 -29.65 -13.26 14.17
N ALA A 14 -28.95 -14.04 13.36
CA ALA A 14 -27.50 -13.96 13.28
C ALA A 14 -27.13 -12.60 12.67
N THR A 15 -26.62 -11.67 13.47
CA THR A 15 -26.04 -10.43 12.97
C THR A 15 -24.65 -10.73 12.43
N ILE A 16 -24.51 -10.75 11.11
CA ILE A 16 -23.22 -10.86 10.43
C ILE A 16 -22.45 -9.57 10.75
N ARG A 17 -21.48 -9.66 11.68
CA ARG A 17 -20.54 -8.56 11.93
C ARG A 17 -19.53 -8.55 10.78
N PRO A 18 -19.32 -7.43 10.07
CA PRO A 18 -18.28 -7.37 9.05
C PRO A 18 -16.92 -7.55 9.72
N LEU A 19 -16.13 -8.48 9.21
CA LEU A 19 -14.75 -8.68 9.64
C LEU A 19 -13.91 -7.58 8.99
N ILE A 20 -13.59 -6.54 9.76
CA ILE A 20 -12.66 -5.50 9.32
C ILE A 20 -11.24 -6.02 9.50
N THR A 21 -10.49 -6.03 8.39
CA THR A 21 -9.06 -6.31 8.37
C THR A 21 -8.34 -5.00 8.12
N ALA A 22 -7.43 -4.62 9.03
CA ALA A 22 -6.54 -3.48 8.85
C ALA A 22 -5.12 -4.01 8.66
N THR A 23 -4.44 -3.52 7.63
CA THR A 23 -3.04 -3.86 7.33
C THR A 23 -2.16 -2.71 7.78
N ALA A 24 -1.19 -2.98 8.65
CA ALA A 24 -0.21 -1.99 9.06
C ALA A 24 0.80 -1.77 7.92
N GLY A 25 1.07 -0.50 7.59
CA GLY A 25 1.99 -0.11 6.54
C GLY A 25 2.47 1.32 6.74
N VAL A 26 3.49 1.70 5.97
CA VAL A 26 4.04 3.05 5.98
C VAL A 26 3.49 3.81 4.78
N LEU A 27 2.84 4.94 5.04
CA LEU A 27 2.43 5.88 4.00
C LEU A 27 3.64 6.67 3.53
N ILE A 28 3.88 6.68 2.23
CA ILE A 28 4.91 7.49 1.59
C ILE A 28 4.22 8.51 0.69
N GLU A 29 4.50 9.78 0.93
CA GLU A 29 4.13 10.89 0.05
C GLU A 29 5.37 11.29 -0.78
N CYS A 30 5.25 11.25 -2.09
CA CYS A 30 6.35 11.52 -3.02
C CYS A 30 5.84 11.91 -4.41
N ASP A 31 6.69 12.55 -5.21
CA ASP A 31 6.36 12.99 -6.57
C ASP A 31 5.97 11.82 -7.50
N PRO A 32 5.12 12.06 -8.53
CA PRO A 32 4.71 11.04 -9.49
C PRO A 32 5.90 10.41 -10.25
N SER A 33 6.99 11.17 -10.42
CA SER A 33 8.24 10.67 -10.99
C SER A 33 8.89 9.61 -10.10
N ILE A 34 8.96 9.86 -8.79
CA ILE A 34 9.51 8.89 -7.83
C ILE A 34 8.60 7.68 -7.73
N LYS A 35 7.28 7.87 -7.69
CA LYS A 35 6.30 6.78 -7.73
C LYS A 35 6.52 5.88 -8.95
N SER A 36 6.77 6.45 -10.13
CA SER A 36 7.06 5.66 -11.34
C SER A 36 8.31 4.79 -11.18
N ILE A 37 9.35 5.29 -10.51
CA ILE A 37 10.56 4.51 -10.20
C ILE A 37 10.25 3.43 -9.16
N ILE A 38 9.47 3.73 -8.13
CA ILE A 38 9.04 2.75 -7.11
C ILE A 38 8.27 1.61 -7.76
N VAL A 39 7.29 1.92 -8.60
CA VAL A 39 6.53 0.93 -9.37
C VAL A 39 7.46 0.13 -10.28
N ASN A 40 8.45 0.76 -10.91
CA ASN A 40 9.43 0.05 -11.74
C ASN A 40 10.33 -0.90 -10.91
N ILE A 41 10.68 -0.53 -9.67
CA ILE A 41 11.42 -1.40 -8.73
C ILE A 41 10.52 -2.54 -8.22
N ASP A 42 9.23 -2.26 -8.04
CA ASP A 42 8.25 -3.24 -7.60
C ASP A 42 7.85 -4.21 -8.72
N SER A 43 7.95 -3.83 -9.99
CA SER A 43 7.63 -4.68 -11.15
C SER A 43 8.27 -6.07 -11.12
N ASP A 44 9.47 -6.19 -10.53
CA ASP A 44 10.19 -7.47 -10.46
C ASP A 44 9.57 -8.46 -9.46
N ASN A 45 9.16 -8.01 -8.26
CA ASN A 45 8.75 -8.91 -7.17
C ASN A 45 7.39 -8.57 -6.53
N HIS A 46 6.80 -7.41 -6.84
CA HIS A 46 5.54 -6.90 -6.30
C HIS A 46 5.41 -7.06 -4.77
N ASP A 47 6.53 -6.84 -4.08
CA ASP A 47 6.69 -7.13 -2.67
C ASP A 47 6.78 -5.88 -1.81
N PHE A 48 6.93 -4.71 -2.42
CA PHE A 48 7.14 -3.45 -1.72
C PHE A 48 5.82 -2.73 -1.46
N ILE A 49 4.99 -2.60 -2.51
CA ILE A 49 3.74 -1.85 -2.45
C ILE A 49 2.63 -2.73 -1.84
N ILE A 50 1.94 -2.20 -0.83
CA ILE A 50 0.75 -2.82 -0.24
C ILE A 50 -0.49 -2.33 -0.99
N GLU A 51 -0.63 -1.02 -1.10
CA GLU A 51 -1.78 -0.38 -1.72
C GLU A 51 -1.37 0.94 -2.38
N ASP A 52 -1.87 1.15 -3.59
CA ASP A 52 -1.77 2.40 -4.33
C ASP A 52 -2.97 3.28 -3.98
N LEU A 53 -2.73 4.41 -3.32
CA LEU A 53 -3.82 5.32 -2.89
C LEU A 53 -4.10 6.36 -3.96
N ASP A 54 -3.06 7.10 -4.38
CA ASP A 54 -3.15 8.24 -5.29
C ASP A 54 -1.84 8.40 -6.08
N GLU A 55 -1.80 9.33 -7.04
CA GLU A 55 -0.60 9.63 -7.86
C GLU A 55 0.64 10.02 -7.05
N GLU A 56 0.47 10.59 -5.86
CA GLU A 56 1.57 11.02 -4.98
C GLU A 56 1.68 10.19 -3.70
N ARG A 57 0.79 9.21 -3.51
CA ARG A 57 0.65 8.48 -2.24
C ARG A 57 0.62 6.98 -2.44
N VAL A 58 1.52 6.29 -1.74
CA VAL A 58 1.61 4.84 -1.77
C VAL A 58 1.84 4.28 -0.37
N VAL A 59 1.20 3.15 -0.07
CA VAL A 59 1.42 2.42 1.18
C VAL A 59 2.41 1.29 0.92
N VAL A 60 3.49 1.25 1.72
CA VAL A 60 4.60 0.31 1.57
C VAL A 60 4.77 -0.53 2.83
N LYS A 61 5.27 -1.76 2.68
CA LYS A 61 5.63 -2.62 3.82
C LYS A 61 6.76 -2.01 4.64
N GLU A 62 6.55 -1.83 5.94
CA GLU A 62 7.51 -1.22 6.87
C GLU A 62 8.90 -1.85 6.81
N ASN A 63 8.97 -3.19 6.77
CA ASN A 63 10.21 -3.96 6.69
C ASN A 63 11.03 -3.67 5.43
N MET A 64 10.37 -3.23 4.36
CA MET A 64 11.00 -3.02 3.05
C MET A 64 11.37 -1.55 2.80
N VAL A 65 10.91 -0.60 3.61
CA VAL A 65 11.14 0.83 3.40
C VAL A 65 12.63 1.17 3.32
N ALA A 66 13.46 0.59 4.19
CA ALA A 66 14.90 0.84 4.19
C ALA A 66 15.57 0.37 2.89
N LEU A 67 15.19 -0.82 2.40
CA LEU A 67 15.73 -1.39 1.18
C LEU A 67 15.23 -0.65 -0.08
N LEU A 68 13.97 -0.22 -0.05
CA LEU A 68 13.35 0.57 -1.10
C LEU A 68 14.06 1.93 -1.25
N LYS A 69 14.38 2.60 -0.14
CA LYS A 69 15.16 3.84 -0.14
C LYS A 69 16.55 3.66 -0.76
N SER A 70 17.29 2.63 -0.36
CA SER A 70 18.62 2.36 -0.95
C SER A 70 18.52 2.13 -2.47
N LYS A 71 17.58 1.29 -2.90
CA LYS A 71 17.36 1.03 -4.34
C LYS A 71 16.94 2.29 -5.12
N LEU A 72 16.12 3.14 -4.51
CA LEU A 72 15.75 4.42 -5.11
C LEU A 72 16.96 5.32 -5.30
N GLU A 73 17.80 5.46 -4.28
CA GLU A 73 19.03 6.25 -4.36
C GLU A 73 19.98 5.73 -5.45
N ASP A 74 20.14 4.41 -5.54
CA ASP A 74 20.94 3.77 -6.60
C ASP A 74 20.38 4.09 -8.01
N ARG A 75 19.06 3.95 -8.19
CA ARG A 75 18.39 4.24 -9.49
C ARG A 75 18.44 5.71 -9.87
N LEU A 76 18.29 6.61 -8.90
CA LEU A 76 18.40 8.05 -9.10
C LEU A 76 19.84 8.40 -9.54
N LYS A 77 20.83 7.81 -8.89
CA LYS A 77 22.24 8.04 -9.20
C LYS A 77 22.67 7.50 -10.56
N GLU A 78 22.11 6.38 -11.01
CA GLU A 78 22.33 5.86 -12.37
C GLU A 78 21.71 6.76 -13.47
N ASN A 79 20.61 7.46 -13.16
CA ASN A 79 19.89 8.27 -14.15
C ASN A 79 20.38 9.73 -14.22
N LEU A 80 21.11 10.19 -13.21
CA LEU A 80 21.77 11.49 -13.23
C LEU A 80 23.04 11.39 -14.10
N PRO A 81 23.19 12.20 -15.16
CA PRO A 81 24.50 12.33 -15.81
C PRO A 81 25.52 12.74 -14.75
N PRO A 82 26.80 12.32 -14.86
CA PRO A 82 27.82 12.83 -13.98
C PRO A 82 27.72 14.36 -14.03
N VAL A 83 27.45 14.97 -12.89
CA VAL A 83 27.66 16.40 -12.74
C VAL A 83 29.16 16.59 -12.86
N ASP A 84 29.64 16.71 -14.09
CA ASP A 84 30.91 17.39 -14.34
C ASP A 84 30.79 18.71 -13.58
N GLU A 85 31.68 18.93 -12.63
CA GLU A 85 31.97 20.21 -12.00
C GLU A 85 32.48 21.20 -13.07
N SER A 86 31.69 21.44 -14.11
CA SER A 86 31.96 22.43 -15.16
C SER A 86 31.48 23.79 -14.64
N GLY A 87 32.17 24.24 -13.59
CA GLY A 87 31.97 25.52 -12.92
C GLY A 87 33.28 25.99 -12.32
N SER A 88 34.38 25.92 -13.08
CA SER A 88 35.65 26.59 -12.77
C SER A 88 36.30 27.08 -14.06
N GLU A 89 35.83 28.24 -14.53
CA GLU A 89 36.62 29.38 -15.06
C GLU A 89 35.67 30.56 -15.28
#